data_AF-A0A075FS04-F1
#
_entry.id   AF-A0A075FS04-F1
#
_cell.length_a   1.000
_cell.length_b   1.000
_cell.length_c   1.000
_cell.angle_alpha   90.00
_cell.angle_beta   90.00
_cell.angle_gamma   90.00
#
_symmetry.space_group_name_H-M   'P 1'
#
loop_
_entity.id
_entity.type
_entity.pdbx_description
1 polymer ?
#
loop_
_entity_poly.entity_id
_entity_poly.type
_entity_poly.pdbx_seq_one_letter_code
_entity_poly.pdbx_strand_id
1 'polypeptide(L)' 'MTVNLKVLMLKQDDPRKCSAAKLVKFGLAKPVTRTASRTLILNPFSKKHY' A
#
# COMPACT_ATOMS: atom_id res chain seq x y z
N MET A 1 -17.99 7.56 -4.93
CA MET A 1 -16.95 7.56 -3.88
C MET A 1 -15.73 6.85 -4.43
N THR A 2 -14.58 7.52 -4.52
CA THR A 2 -13.33 6.92 -5.00
C THR A 2 -12.39 6.71 -3.82
N VAL A 3 -11.98 5.46 -3.59
CA VAL A 3 -11.03 5.11 -2.54
C VAL A 3 -9.62 5.49 -3.01
N ASN A 4 -8.90 6.29 -2.22
CA ASN A 4 -7.52 6.68 -2.50
C ASN A 4 -6.56 5.65 -1.94
N LEU A 5 -6.25 4.61 -2.74
CA LEU A 5 -5.38 3.52 -2.32
C LEU A 5 -3.90 3.87 -2.52
N LYS A 6 -3.11 3.65 -1.46
CA LYS A 6 -1.67 3.91 -1.46
C LYS A 6 -0.91 2.67 -0.99
N VAL A 7 0.28 2.46 -1.54
CA VAL A 7 1.15 1.34 -1.17
C VAL A 7 2.49 1.90 -0.71
N LEU A 8 2.90 1.57 0.51
CA LEU A 8 4.24 1.87 1.01
C LEU A 8 5.23 0.89 0.38
N MET A 9 6.11 1.38 -0.50
CA MET A 9 7.02 0.53 -1.29
C MET A 9 8.44 0.59 -0.72
N LEU A 10 8.87 -0.44 0.01
CA LEU A 10 10.26 -0.56 0.50
C LEU A 10 11.25 -1.02 -0.59
N LYS A 11 10.74 -1.57 -1.70
CA LYS A 11 11.52 -2.01 -2.87
C LYS A 11 12.62 -3.06 -2.56
N GLN A 12 12.39 -3.90 -1.56
CA GLN A 12 13.30 -5.01 -1.19
C GLN A 12 12.91 -6.34 -1.86
N ASP A 13 11.68 -6.46 -2.37
CA ASP A 13 11.18 -7.62 -3.09
C ASP A 13 11.53 -7.59 -4.59
N ASP A 14 11.51 -8.75 -5.24
CA ASP A 14 11.52 -8.82 -6.72
C ASP A 14 10.25 -8.15 -7.28
N PRO A 15 10.37 -7.05 -8.04
CA PRO A 15 9.22 -6.29 -8.54
C PRO A 15 8.34 -7.10 -9.50
N ARG A 16 8.84 -8.20 -10.07
CA ARG A 16 8.07 -9.09 -10.95
C ARG A 16 7.12 -10.01 -10.18
N LYS A 17 7.40 -10.26 -8.90
CA LYS A 17 6.61 -11.15 -8.02
C LYS A 17 5.74 -10.38 -7.02
N CYS A 18 6.00 -9.09 -6.83
CA CYS A 18 5.29 -8.27 -5.86
C CYS A 18 3.88 -7.86 -6.34
N SER A 19 2.83 -8.29 -5.66
CA SER A 19 1.43 -7.89 -5.95
C SER A 19 1.21 -6.38 -5.77
N ALA A 20 1.88 -5.76 -4.80
CA ALA A 20 1.84 -4.32 -4.56
C ALA A 20 2.38 -3.53 -5.78
N ALA A 21 3.48 -4.00 -6.39
CA ALA A 21 4.00 -3.44 -7.63
C ALA A 21 3.01 -3.59 -8.80
N LYS A 22 2.28 -4.71 -8.86
CA LYS A 22 1.24 -4.96 -9.88
C LYS A 22 0.08 -3.97 -9.77
N LEU A 23 -0.39 -3.65 -8.57
CA LEU A 23 -1.42 -2.63 -8.33
C LEU A 23 -0.98 -1.25 -8.84
N VAL A 24 0.27 -0.87 -8.57
CA VAL A 24 0.85 0.38 -9.06
C VAL A 24 0.95 0.37 -10.60
N LYS A 25 1.41 -0.73 -11.19
CA LYS A 25 1.54 -0.89 -12.64
C LYS A 25 0.21 -0.71 -13.38
N PHE A 26 -0.90 -1.19 -12.80
CA PHE A 26 -2.24 -1.04 -13.40
C PHE A 26 -2.96 0.26 -13.01
N GLY A 27 -2.30 1.18 -12.30
CA GLY A 27 -2.91 2.45 -11.90
C GLY A 27 -3.98 2.34 -10.80
N LEU A 28 -4.04 1.19 -10.11
CA LEU A 28 -5.02 0.93 -9.05
C LEU A 28 -4.58 1.50 -7.69
N ALA A 29 -3.30 1.81 -7.53
CA ALA A 29 -2.74 2.38 -6.31
C ALA A 29 -1.57 3.31 -6.58
N LYS A 30 -1.35 4.30 -5.70
CA LYS A 30 -0.19 5.20 -5.76
C LYS A 30 0.94 4.72 -4.84
N PRO A 31 2.19 4.60 -5.32
CA PRO A 31 3.31 4.27 -4.45
C PRO A 31 3.65 5.49 -3.56
N VAL A 32 3.98 5.23 -2.30
CA VAL A 32 4.47 6.24 -1.36
C VAL A 32 5.71 5.75 -0.62
N THR A 33 6.52 6.69 -0.13
CA THR A 33 7.70 6.42 0.69
C THR A 33 7.43 6.59 2.19
N ARG A 34 6.33 7.27 2.55
CA ARG A 34 5.91 7.52 3.94
C ARG A 34 4.39 7.51 4.04
N THR A 35 3.88 7.11 5.20
CA THR A 35 2.46 7.23 5.55
C THR A 35 2.17 8.64 6.11
N ALA A 36 0.91 9.07 6.05
CA ALA A 36 0.45 10.32 6.67
C ALA A 36 -0.45 10.02 7.87
N SER A 37 -0.44 10.89 8.88
CA SER A 37 -1.14 10.68 10.16
C SER A 37 -2.65 10.42 10.02
N ARG A 38 -3.31 10.99 9.00
CA ARG A 38 -4.75 10.81 8.72
C ARG A 38 -5.04 9.70 7.71
N THR A 39 -4.18 8.70 7.60
CA THR A 39 -4.37 7.55 6.68
C THR A 39 -4.71 6.30 7.46
N LEU A 40 -5.73 5.56 7.04
CA LEU A 40 -5.98 4.21 7.56
C LEU A 40 -4.87 3.28 7.04
N ILE A 41 -4.18 2.59 7.95
CA ILE A 41 -3.08 1.67 7.62
C ILE A 41 -3.56 0.25 7.90
N LEU A 42 -3.47 -0.62 6.90
CA LEU A 42 -3.64 -2.05 7.10
C LEU A 42 -2.43 -2.57 7.89
N ASN A 43 -2.68 -2.99 9.13
CA ASN A 43 -1.64 -3.45 10.04
C ASN A 43 -2.01 -4.85 10.60
N PRO A 44 -1.32 -5.93 10.18
CA PRO A 44 -1.64 -7.29 10.62
C PRO A 44 -1.39 -7.54 12.11
N PHE A 45 -0.65 -6.64 12.79
CA PHE A 45 -0.36 -6.71 14.23
C PHE A 45 -1.22 -5.75 15.06
N SER A 46 -2.22 -5.11 14.44
CA SER A 46 -3.15 -4.25 15.14
C SER A 46 -3.97 -5.07 16.16
N LYS A 47 -4.08 -4.56 17.39
CA LYS A 47 -5.03 -5.09 18.40
C LYS A 47 -6.49 -4.77 18.06
N LYS A 48 -6.72 -3.83 17.14
CA LYS A 48 -8.04 -3.47 16.63
C LYS A 48 -8.34 -4.32 15.39
N HIS A 49 -9.45 -5.05 15.40
CA HIS A 49 -9.86 -6.01 14.38
C HIS A 49 -10.69 -5.41 13.22
N TYR A 50 -10.61 -4.10 12.98
CA TYR A 50 -11.50 -3.39 12.05
C TYR A 50 -10.77 -2.25 11.32
#